data_AF-A0A2V6JBC6-F1
#
_entry.id   AF-A0A2V6JBC6-F1
#
_cell.length_a   1.000
_cell.length_b   1.000
_cell.length_c   1.000
_cell.angle_alpha   90.00
_cell.angle_beta   90.00
_cell.angle_gamma   90.00
#
_symmetry.space_group_name_H-M   'P 1'
#
loop_
_entity.id
_entity.type
_entity.pdbx_description
1 polymer ?
#
loop_
_entity_poly.entity_id
_entity_poly.type
_entity_poly.pdbx_seq_one_letter_code
_entity_poly.pdbx_strand_id
1 'polypeptide(L)'
;MSSEPESASSATAGEPRQAGPQEVTQLLANWSQGDPTALEKLIPLVYKELRHLAHRYMEGQRPNHTLQTTALVNEAYLRLADQSKPNFTNRSHFFAVAAKAMRQ
;
A
#
# COMPACT_ATOMS: atom_id res chain seq x y z
N MET A 1 21.47 -23.52 -45.09
CA MET A 1 21.11 -24.63 -44.18
C MET A 1 21.63 -24.23 -42.81
N SER A 2 20.77 -23.57 -42.02
CA SER A 2 19.90 -24.22 -41.03
C SER A 2 20.72 -24.63 -39.81
N SER A 3 20.53 -24.14 -38.59
CA SER A 3 19.49 -23.31 -37.99
C SER A 3 20.04 -22.95 -36.60
N GLU A 4 20.07 -21.68 -36.22
CA GLU A 4 19.82 -21.29 -34.82
C GLU A 4 18.42 -20.68 -34.84
N PRO A 5 17.46 -21.33 -34.17
CA PRO A 5 16.66 -20.55 -33.25
C PRO A 5 16.32 -21.35 -31.99
N GLU A 6 16.79 -20.90 -30.84
CA GLU A 6 15.97 -20.98 -29.64
C GLU A 6 16.17 -19.70 -28.81
N SER A 7 15.58 -18.63 -29.33
CA SER A 7 15.10 -17.54 -28.50
C SER A 7 14.01 -18.10 -27.58
N ALA A 8 14.40 -18.67 -26.44
CA ALA A 8 13.48 -19.02 -25.38
C ALA A 8 13.54 -17.98 -24.27
N SER A 9 12.38 -17.37 -24.03
CA SER A 9 11.97 -16.71 -22.79
C SER A 9 12.74 -15.44 -22.41
N SER A 10 12.54 -14.40 -23.20
CA SER A 10 12.21 -13.10 -22.62
C SER A 10 10.86 -13.24 -21.89
N ALA A 11 10.90 -13.71 -20.64
CA ALA A 11 9.83 -13.42 -19.70
C ALA A 11 9.89 -11.92 -19.46
N THR A 12 9.14 -11.16 -20.27
CA THR A 12 8.82 -9.76 -20.02
C THR A 12 8.16 -9.70 -18.65
N ALA A 13 8.99 -9.47 -17.63
CA ALA A 13 8.54 -8.98 -16.34
C ALA A 13 7.76 -7.71 -16.64
N GLY A 14 6.43 -7.80 -16.51
CA GLY A 14 5.52 -6.73 -16.85
C GLY A 14 5.98 -5.43 -16.21
N GLU A 15 6.18 -4.43 -17.07
CA GLU A 15 6.32 -3.03 -16.66
C GLU A 15 5.33 -2.73 -15.52
N PRO A 16 5.73 -1.98 -14.48
CA PRO A 16 4.80 -1.47 -13.48
C PRO A 16 3.93 -0.41 -14.16
N ARG A 17 2.97 -0.87 -14.96
CA ARG A 17 1.89 -0.07 -15.52
C ARG A 17 1.22 0.58 -14.33
N GLN A 18 1.22 1.90 -14.35
CA GLN A 18 0.67 2.78 -13.32
C GLN A 18 -0.50 2.13 -12.59
N ALA A 19 -0.26 1.69 -11.36
CA ALA A 19 -1.22 0.95 -10.58
C ALA A 19 -2.52 1.75 -10.45
N GLY A 20 -3.52 1.32 -11.20
CA GLY A 20 -4.81 1.99 -11.23
C GLY A 20 -5.55 1.80 -9.90
N PRO A 21 -6.63 2.57 -9.67
CA PRO A 21 -7.53 2.37 -8.52
C PRO A 21 -8.05 0.93 -8.37
N GLN A 22 -8.13 0.21 -9.48
CA GLN A 22 -8.55 -1.19 -9.55
C GLN A 22 -7.48 -2.14 -8.97
N GLU A 23 -6.19 -1.84 -9.17
CA GLU A 23 -5.09 -2.66 -8.66
C GLU A 23 -5.03 -2.59 -7.13
N VAL A 24 -5.16 -1.39 -6.55
CA VAL A 24 -5.25 -1.20 -5.10
C VAL A 24 -6.42 -1.99 -4.49
N THR A 25 -7.57 -1.99 -5.15
CA THR A 25 -8.76 -2.70 -4.66
C THR A 25 -8.59 -4.23 -4.76
N GLN A 26 -7.95 -4.75 -5.82
CA GLN A 26 -7.61 -6.16 -5.93
C GLN A 26 -6.58 -6.60 -4.88
N LEU A 27 -5.55 -5.79 -4.63
CA LEU A 27 -4.56 -6.08 -3.60
C LEU A 27 -5.18 -6.10 -2.20
N LEU A 28 -6.11 -5.19 -1.90
CA LEU A 28 -6.86 -5.21 -0.64
C LEU A 28 -7.72 -6.47 -0.49
N ALA A 29 -8.38 -6.90 -1.57
CA ALA A 29 -9.17 -8.12 -1.57
C ALA A 29 -8.29 -9.36 -1.33
N ASN A 30 -7.16 -9.47 -2.04
CA ASN A 30 -6.19 -10.56 -1.87
C ASN A 30 -5.63 -10.60 -0.46
N TRP A 31 -5.29 -9.44 0.11
CA TRP A 31 -4.82 -9.35 1.48
C TRP A 31 -5.90 -9.77 2.49
N SER A 32 -7.16 -9.41 2.26
CA SER A 32 -8.29 -9.89 3.07
C SER A 32 -8.52 -11.41 2.96
N GLN A 33 -8.03 -12.06 1.90
CA GLN A 33 -8.01 -13.53 1.76
C GLN A 33 -6.81 -14.18 2.48
N GLY A 34 -5.93 -13.37 3.09
CA GLY A 34 -4.75 -13.85 3.80
C GLY A 34 -3.47 -13.89 2.95
N ASP A 35 -3.45 -13.26 1.78
CA ASP A 35 -2.25 -13.15 0.94
C ASP A 35 -1.32 -12.03 1.47
N PRO A 36 -0.14 -12.35 2.04
CA PRO A 36 0.77 -11.34 2.57
C PRO A 36 1.47 -10.55 1.45
N THR A 37 1.66 -11.15 0.27
CA THR A 37 2.31 -10.51 -0.88
C THR A 37 1.48 -9.38 -1.45
N ALA A 38 0.16 -9.44 -1.31
CA ALA A 38 -0.74 -8.37 -1.68
C ALA A 38 -0.48 -7.10 -0.86
N LEU A 39 -0.13 -7.24 0.43
CA LEU A 39 0.27 -6.12 1.27
C LEU A 39 1.60 -5.51 0.79
N GLU A 40 2.58 -6.33 0.45
CA GLU A 40 3.89 -5.87 -0.06
C GLU A 40 3.74 -5.04 -1.34
N LYS A 41 2.82 -5.43 -2.23
CA LYS A 41 2.49 -4.69 -3.46
C LYS A 41 1.63 -3.46 -3.19
N LEU A 42 0.76 -3.50 -2.18
CA LEU A 42 -0.10 -2.39 -1.80
C LEU A 42 0.70 -1.24 -1.21
N ILE A 43 1.72 -1.54 -0.39
CA ILE A 43 2.53 -0.56 0.34
C ILE A 43 3.06 0.56 -0.57
N PRO A 44 3.84 0.31 -1.63
CA PRO A 44 4.38 1.39 -2.47
C PRO A 44 3.30 2.25 -3.14
N LEU A 45 2.10 1.70 -3.36
CA LEU A 45 0.98 2.41 -3.98
C LEU A 45 0.28 3.37 -3.01
N VAL A 46 0.10 2.92 -1.76
CA VAL A 46 -0.58 3.71 -0.73
C VAL A 46 0.38 4.56 0.09
N TYR A 47 1.69 4.26 0.10
CA TYR A 47 2.69 4.94 0.94
C TYR A 47 2.78 6.44 0.67
N LYS A 48 2.77 6.86 -0.61
CA LYS A 48 2.78 8.29 -0.97
C LYS A 48 1.54 9.03 -0.44
N GLU A 49 0.38 8.38 -0.53
CA GLU A 49 -0.90 8.94 -0.10
C GLU A 49 -1.00 8.99 1.43
N LEU A 50 -0.57 7.94 2.11
CA LEU A 50 -0.48 7.88 3.57
C LEU A 50 0.49 8.95 4.10
N ARG A 51 1.63 9.15 3.44
CA ARG A 51 2.60 10.20 3.78
C ARG A 51 1.99 11.60 3.60
N HIS A 52 1.26 11.84 2.51
CA HIS A 52 0.53 13.10 2.32
C HIS A 52 -0.52 13.32 3.41
N LEU A 53 -1.26 12.28 3.77
CA LEU A 53 -2.29 12.34 4.82
C LEU A 53 -1.66 12.67 6.18
N ALA A 54 -0.58 11.98 6.53
CA ALA A 54 0.15 12.20 7.76
C ALA A 54 0.81 13.58 7.80
N HIS A 55 1.34 14.09 6.67
CA HIS A 55 1.87 15.46 6.58
C HIS A 55 0.78 16.49 6.87
N ARG A 56 -0.38 16.39 6.20
CA ARG A 56 -1.52 17.27 6.44
C ARG A 56 -2.03 17.21 7.87
N TYR A 57 -2.02 16.02 8.46
CA TYR A 57 -2.38 15.82 9.86
C TYR A 57 -1.39 16.53 10.80
N MET A 58 -0.09 16.44 10.52
CA MET A 58 0.95 17.11 11.28
C MET A 58 0.94 18.64 11.14
N GLU A 59 0.61 19.18 9.96
CA GLU A 59 0.47 20.62 9.75
C GLU A 59 -0.64 21.24 10.62
N GLY A 60 -1.66 20.44 10.97
CA GLY A 60 -2.70 20.84 11.93
C GLY A 60 -2.32 20.68 13.40
N GLN A 61 -1.19 20.02 13.70
CA GLN A 61 -0.71 19.80 15.06
C GLN A 61 0.46 20.73 15.40
N ARG A 62 0.63 21.04 16.69
CA ARG A 62 1.64 22.01 17.15
C ARG A 62 3.06 21.57 16.72
N PRO A 63 3.93 22.50 16.28
CA PRO A 63 5.26 22.20 15.74
C PRO A 63 6.28 21.63 16.74
N ASN A 64 5.87 21.33 17.97
CA ASN A 64 6.74 20.85 19.06
C ASN A 64 6.82 19.32 19.15
N HIS A 65 6.25 18.56 18.22
CA HIS A 65 6.33 17.10 18.23
C HIS A 65 7.37 16.56 17.23
N THR A 66 8.32 15.79 17.75
CA THR A 66 9.29 14.94 17.04
C THR A 66 8.64 13.71 16.38
N LEU A 67 7.33 13.73 16.15
CA LEU A 67 6.66 12.63 15.47
C LEU A 67 7.06 12.66 14.00
N GLN A 68 7.93 11.75 13.57
CA GLN A 68 8.21 11.64 12.15
C GLN A 68 6.95 11.15 11.44
N THR A 69 6.62 11.78 10.31
CA THR A 69 5.54 11.34 9.41
C THR A 69 5.65 9.84 9.09
N THR A 70 6.88 9.33 8.96
CA THR A 70 7.20 7.91 8.78
C THR A 70 6.78 7.05 9.97
N ALA A 71 6.90 7.53 11.21
CA ALA A 71 6.46 6.81 12.39
C ALA A 71 4.93 6.65 12.42
N LEU A 72 4.17 7.70 12.08
CA LEU A 72 2.70 7.62 11.95
C LEU A 72 2.24 6.64 10.88
N VAL A 73 2.95 6.59 9.75
CA VAL A 73 2.65 5.63 8.67
C VAL A 73 2.95 4.19 9.11
N ASN A 74 4.08 3.97 9.80
CA ASN A 74 4.43 2.66 10.34
C ASN A 74 3.47 2.18 11.44
N GLU A 75 3.07 3.06 12.36
CA GLU A 75 2.03 2.78 13.38
C GLU A 75 0.70 2.41 12.75
N ALA A 76 0.25 3.19 11.75
CA ALA A 76 -0.97 2.89 11.01
C ALA A 76 -0.88 1.52 10.33
N TYR A 77 0.27 1.21 9.72
CA TYR A 77 0.55 -0.09 9.10
C TYR A 77 0.47 -1.24 10.11
N LEU A 78 1.10 -1.12 11.27
CA LEU A 78 1.05 -2.14 12.33
C LEU A 78 -0.39 -2.38 12.80
N ARG A 79 -1.18 -1.33 13.00
CA ARG A 79 -2.61 -1.45 13.37
C ARG A 79 -3.49 -2.04 12.27
N LEU A 80 -3.13 -1.81 11.01
CA LEU A 80 -3.78 -2.41 9.85
C LEU A 80 -3.42 -3.91 9.76
N ALA A 81 -2.16 -4.27 9.98
CA ALA A 81 -1.64 -5.63 9.95
C ALA A 81 -2.10 -6.48 11.15
N ASP A 82 -2.29 -5.87 12.31
CA ASP A 82 -2.80 -6.52 13.53
C ASP A 82 -4.28 -6.92 13.39
N GLN A 83 -5.03 -6.29 12.49
CA GLN A 83 -6.39 -6.74 12.16
C GLN A 83 -6.32 -8.08 11.44
N SER A 84 -6.62 -9.14 12.18
CA SER A 84 -6.53 -10.54 11.71
C SER A 84 -7.48 -10.88 10.55
N LYS A 85 -8.54 -10.08 10.32
CA LYS A 85 -9.48 -10.19 9.19
C LYS A 85 -10.06 -8.83 8.79
N PRO A 86 -9.30 -7.97 8.12
CA PRO A 86 -9.82 -6.67 7.78
C PRO A 86 -10.61 -6.77 6.48
N ASN A 87 -11.92 -6.54 6.55
CA ASN A 87 -12.80 -6.49 5.37
C ASN A 87 -12.62 -5.18 4.60
N PHE A 88 -11.46 -4.99 3.97
CA PHE A 88 -11.19 -3.84 3.12
C PHE A 88 -11.90 -3.99 1.78
N THR A 89 -13.13 -3.48 1.70
CA THR A 89 -13.95 -3.53 0.48
C THR A 89 -13.47 -2.57 -0.61
N ASN A 90 -12.86 -1.44 -0.24
CA ASN A 90 -12.38 -0.46 -1.20
C ASN A 90 -11.22 0.39 -0.65
N ARG A 91 -10.57 1.11 -1.56
CA ARG A 91 -9.49 2.05 -1.27
C ARG A 91 -9.90 3.08 -0.20
N SER A 92 -11.08 3.69 -0.31
CA SER A 92 -11.55 4.72 0.64
C SER A 92 -11.68 4.19 2.07
N HIS A 93 -12.12 2.95 2.25
CA HIS A 93 -12.24 2.29 3.54
C HIS A 93 -10.86 2.06 4.15
N PHE A 94 -9.91 1.56 3.35
CA PHE A 94 -8.52 1.45 3.78
C PHE A 94 -7.95 2.80 4.24
N PHE A 95 -8.11 3.87 3.44
CA PHE A 95 -7.62 5.20 3.81
C PHE A 95 -8.35 5.78 5.02
N ALA A 96 -9.64 5.51 5.21
CA ALA A 96 -10.38 5.95 6.39
C ALA A 96 -9.88 5.28 7.67
N VAL A 97 -9.59 3.97 7.62
CA VAL A 97 -9.02 3.23 8.75
C VAL A 97 -7.59 3.71 9.04
N ALA A 98 -6.77 3.92 8.01
CA ALA A 98 -5.42 4.48 8.17
C ALA A 98 -5.45 5.89 8.78
N ALA A 99 -6.35 6.76 8.31
CA ALA A 99 -6.56 8.10 8.85
C ALA A 99 -6.99 8.06 10.32
N LYS A 100 -7.86 7.11 10.68
CA LYS A 100 -8.30 6.89 12.06
C LYS A 100 -7.15 6.40 12.93
N ALA A 101 -6.30 5.52 12.42
CA ALA A 101 -5.12 5.02 13.13
C ALA A 101 -4.10 6.14 13.40
N MET A 102 -3.91 7.08 12.45
CA MET A 102 -3.01 8.24 12.63
C MET A 102 -3.55 9.28 13.63
N ARG A 103 -4.85 9.25 13.94
CA ARG A 103 -5.52 10.17 14.87
C ARG A 103 -5.54 9.69 16.32
N GLN A 104 -5.26 8.41 16.57
CA GLN A 104 -5.27 7.81 17.91
C GLN A 104 -3.87 7.78 18.50
#